data_AF-A0A1U7IYB4-F1
#
_entry.id   AF-A0A1U7IYB4-F1
#
_cell.length_a   1.000
_cell.length_b   1.000
_cell.length_c   1.000
_cell.angle_alpha   90.00
_cell.angle_beta   90.00
_cell.angle_gamma   90.00
#
_symmetry.space_group_name_H-M   'P 1'
#
loop_
_entity.id
_entity.type
_entity.pdbx_description
1 polymer ?
#
loop_
_entity_poly.entity_id
_entity_poly.type
_entity_poly.pdbx_seq_one_letter_code
_entity_poly.pdbx_strand_id
1 'polypeptide(L)'
;MNSERVSHKSFDRAFAGVATAAVIAAIAAGFWVLGTPGRQREIAADRQRLQDVGTIAQRLHEQYLADDDSFELPANLDAIELRNDPLTNQPYEYERLSDRDFEVCATFDTDSSTHRLGNQESNPDAQRWQHPEGRHCFEFDVTVYPTLVY
;
A
#
# COMPACT_ATOMS: atom_id res chain seq x y z
N MET A 1 24.55 25.68 -54.99
CA MET A 1 23.28 25.12 -54.48
C MET A 1 23.40 23.80 -53.69
N ASN A 2 24.57 23.45 -53.12
CA ASN A 2 24.72 22.23 -52.30
C ASN A 2 25.05 22.51 -50.81
N SER A 3 25.37 23.76 -50.45
CA SER A 3 25.82 24.14 -49.09
C SER A 3 24.66 24.44 -48.13
N GLU A 4 23.55 25.00 -48.63
CA GLU A 4 22.40 25.39 -47.79
C GLU A 4 21.59 24.18 -47.26
N ARG A 5 21.50 23.09 -48.03
CA ARG A 5 20.81 21.86 -47.58
C ARG A 5 21.54 21.10 -46.48
N VAL A 6 22.87 21.22 -46.42
CA VAL A 6 23.68 20.51 -45.41
C VAL A 6 23.53 21.18 -44.04
N SER A 7 23.56 22.52 -44.02
CA SER A 7 23.39 23.34 -42.81
C SER A 7 22.04 23.09 -42.11
N HIS A 8 20.96 23.05 -42.89
CA HIS A 8 19.61 22.78 -42.37
C HIS A 8 19.54 21.39 -41.71
N LYS A 9 20.06 20.35 -42.38
CA LYS A 9 20.05 18.97 -41.85
C LYS A 9 20.88 18.80 -40.58
N SER A 10 22.03 19.47 -40.46
CA SER A 10 22.85 19.40 -39.24
C SER A 10 22.21 20.13 -38.07
N PHE A 11 21.60 21.28 -38.34
CA PHE A 11 20.87 22.05 -37.34
C PHE A 11 19.61 21.30 -36.87
N ASP A 12 18.83 20.75 -37.80
CA ASP A 12 17.62 19.96 -37.51
C ASP A 12 17.97 18.73 -36.67
N ARG A 13 19.08 18.05 -36.95
CA ARG A 13 19.57 16.90 -36.16
C ARG A 13 20.08 17.30 -34.78
N ALA A 14 20.78 18.43 -34.67
CA ALA A 14 21.24 18.95 -33.38
C ALA A 14 20.05 19.37 -32.50
N PHE A 15 19.10 20.10 -33.07
CA PHE A 15 17.87 20.49 -32.40
C PHE A 15 17.05 19.28 -31.96
N ALA A 16 16.86 18.29 -32.84
CA ALA A 16 16.18 17.04 -32.49
C ALA A 16 16.89 16.32 -31.34
N GLY A 17 18.23 16.20 -31.39
CA GLY A 17 19.00 15.57 -30.32
C GLY A 17 18.86 16.28 -28.98
N VAL A 18 18.94 17.62 -28.96
CA VAL A 18 18.76 18.43 -27.75
C VAL A 18 17.33 18.31 -27.22
N ALA A 19 16.32 18.39 -28.09
CA ALA A 19 14.92 18.24 -27.71
C ALA A 19 14.64 16.86 -27.10
N THR A 20 15.13 15.78 -27.72
CA THR A 20 15.00 14.42 -27.18
C THR A 20 15.69 14.29 -25.82
N ALA A 21 16.91 14.83 -25.66
CA ALA A 21 17.61 14.82 -24.38
C ALA A 21 16.84 15.59 -23.29
N ALA A 22 16.29 16.75 -23.64
CA ALA A 22 15.47 17.55 -22.72
C ALA A 22 14.20 16.80 -22.27
N VAL A 23 13.51 16.12 -23.19
CA VAL A 23 12.34 15.29 -22.86
C VAL A 23 12.73 14.13 -21.94
N ILE A 24 13.81 13.42 -22.22
CA ILE A 24 14.30 12.32 -21.36
C ILE A 24 14.65 12.85 -19.97
N ALA A 25 15.33 14.00 -19.88
CA ALA A 25 15.67 14.63 -18.60
C ALA A 25 14.42 15.02 -17.81
N ALA A 26 13.40 15.58 -18.47
CA ALA A 26 12.13 15.93 -17.84
C ALA A 26 11.39 14.69 -17.30
N ILE A 27 11.36 13.59 -18.06
CA ILE A 27 10.76 12.32 -17.62
C ILE A 27 11.52 11.74 -16.42
N ALA A 28 12.86 11.71 -16.49
CA ALA A 28 13.70 11.21 -15.40
C ALA A 28 13.53 12.04 -14.12
N ALA A 29 13.48 13.37 -14.24
CA ALA A 29 13.19 14.26 -13.12
C ALA A 29 11.79 14.02 -12.55
N GLY A 30 10.79 13.79 -13.41
CA GLY A 30 9.44 13.42 -13.01
C GLY A 30 9.40 12.14 -12.17
N PHE A 31 10.06 11.08 -12.62
CA PHE A 31 10.14 9.82 -11.87
C PHE A 31 10.98 9.93 -10.59
N TRP A 32 12.01 10.77 -10.57
CA TRP A 32 12.78 11.02 -9.35
C TRP A 32 11.92 11.68 -8.25
N VAL A 33 11.00 12.56 -8.63
CA VAL A 33 10.12 13.28 -7.69
C VAL A 33 8.89 12.46 -7.30
N LEU A 34 8.24 11.79 -8.26
CA LEU A 34 6.96 11.09 -8.05
C LEU A 34 7.12 9.59 -7.76
N GLY A 35 8.30 9.02 -7.94
CA GLY A 35 8.54 7.59 -7.91
C GLY A 35 8.26 6.91 -9.25
N THR A 36 8.77 5.69 -9.41
CA THR A 36 8.58 4.89 -10.62
C THR A 36 7.20 4.21 -10.65
N PRO A 37 6.69 3.82 -11.83
CA PRO A 37 5.44 3.06 -11.92
C PRO A 37 5.44 1.76 -11.10
N GLY A 38 6.61 1.13 -10.92
CA GLY A 38 6.76 -0.06 -10.07
C GLY A 38 6.48 0.27 -8.61
N ARG A 39 7.14 1.31 -8.07
CA ARG A 39 6.93 1.76 -6.69
C ARG A 39 5.48 2.13 -6.40
N GLN A 40 4.79 2.76 -7.35
CA GLN A 40 3.38 3.11 -7.18
C GLN A 40 2.47 1.86 -7.11
N ARG A 41 2.83 0.77 -7.79
CA ARG A 41 2.12 -0.51 -7.68
C ARG A 41 2.35 -1.19 -6.34
N GLU A 42 3.58 -1.16 -5.83
CA GLU A 42 3.92 -1.65 -4.48
C GLU A 42 3.13 -0.89 -3.41
N ILE A 43 3.08 0.45 -3.49
CA ILE A 43 2.27 1.26 -2.56
C ILE A 43 0.78 0.92 -2.65
N ALA A 44 0.26 0.70 -3.87
CA ALA A 44 -1.14 0.29 -4.05
C ALA A 44 -1.41 -1.11 -3.48
N ALA A 45 -0.45 -2.03 -3.61
CA ALA A 45 -0.51 -3.35 -3.00
C ALA A 45 -0.57 -3.26 -1.47
N ASP A 46 0.31 -2.47 -0.87
CA ASP A 46 0.34 -2.25 0.58
C ASP A 46 -0.97 -1.64 1.10
N ARG A 47 -1.56 -0.69 0.37
CA ARG A 47 -2.90 -0.15 0.72
C ARG A 47 -3.98 -1.23 0.70
N GLN A 48 -3.95 -2.13 -0.29
CA GLN A 48 -4.90 -3.25 -0.33
C GLN A 48 -4.70 -4.17 0.88
N ARG A 49 -3.46 -4.47 1.27
CA ARG A 49 -3.16 -5.29 2.44
C ARG A 49 -3.66 -4.64 3.74
N LEU A 50 -3.49 -3.33 3.90
CA LEU A 50 -4.07 -2.59 5.02
C LEU A 50 -5.61 -2.69 5.01
N GLN A 51 -6.24 -2.55 3.84
CA GLN A 51 -7.68 -2.73 3.66
C GLN A 51 -8.16 -4.11 4.11
N ASP A 52 -7.44 -5.15 3.73
CA ASP A 52 -7.79 -6.52 4.06
C ASP A 52 -7.62 -6.79 5.56
N VAL A 53 -6.47 -6.39 6.14
CA VAL A 53 -6.20 -6.49 7.58
C VAL A 53 -7.31 -5.84 8.39
N GLY A 54 -7.68 -4.61 8.03
CA GLY A 54 -8.74 -3.90 8.73
C GLY A 54 -10.12 -4.52 8.50
N THR A 55 -10.40 -5.05 7.31
CA THR A 55 -11.65 -5.76 7.01
C THR A 55 -11.77 -7.05 7.82
N ILE A 56 -10.68 -7.80 8.00
CA ILE A 56 -10.61 -8.98 8.87
C ILE A 56 -11.00 -8.58 10.30
N ALA A 57 -10.38 -7.51 10.82
CA ALA A 57 -10.66 -7.04 12.17
C ALA A 57 -12.12 -6.57 12.33
N GLN A 58 -12.69 -5.87 11.33
CA GLN A 58 -14.10 -5.47 11.33
C GLN A 58 -15.04 -6.67 11.35
N ARG A 59 -14.78 -7.71 10.54
CA ARG A 59 -15.61 -8.91 10.53
C ARG A 59 -15.61 -9.63 11.87
N LEU A 60 -14.46 -9.71 12.54
CA LEU A 60 -14.37 -10.30 13.89
C LEU A 60 -15.14 -9.46 14.91
N HIS A 61 -15.04 -8.13 14.83
CA HIS A 61 -15.83 -7.23 15.67
C HIS A 61 -17.35 -7.37 15.43
N GLU A 62 -17.78 -7.48 14.17
CA GLU A 62 -19.19 -7.70 13.83
C GLU A 62 -19.72 -9.04 14.36
N GLN A 63 -18.91 -10.10 14.30
CA GLN A 63 -19.25 -11.39 14.90
C GLN A 63 -19.37 -11.29 16.42
N TYR A 64 -18.45 -10.58 17.08
CA TYR A 64 -18.53 -10.29 18.51
C TYR A 64 -19.83 -9.58 18.90
N LEU A 65 -20.25 -8.57 18.13
CA LEU A 65 -21.52 -7.88 18.38
C LEU A 65 -22.75 -8.76 18.13
N ALA A 66 -22.64 -9.78 17.29
CA ALA A 66 -23.74 -10.68 16.96
C ALA A 66 -23.94 -11.80 18.01
N ASP A 67 -22.85 -12.30 18.62
CA ASP A 67 -22.84 -13.51 19.45
C ASP A 67 -22.89 -13.26 20.98
N ASP A 68 -23.14 -12.01 21.41
CA ASP A 68 -23.30 -11.58 22.82
C ASP A 68 -22.23 -12.19 23.75
N ASP A 69 -22.60 -12.66 24.95
CA ASP A 69 -21.67 -13.24 25.94
C ASP A 69 -21.03 -14.59 25.53
N SER A 70 -21.38 -15.16 24.37
CA SER A 70 -20.90 -16.47 23.92
C SER A 70 -19.79 -16.41 22.87
N PHE A 71 -19.42 -15.20 22.43
CA PHE A 71 -18.39 -15.04 21.42
C PHE A 71 -17.00 -15.46 21.95
N GLU A 72 -16.31 -16.29 21.17
CA GLU A 72 -14.90 -16.60 21.36
C GLU A 72 -14.14 -16.30 20.06
N LEU A 73 -12.95 -15.70 20.19
CA LEU A 73 -12.08 -15.48 19.03
C LEU A 73 -11.78 -16.83 18.34
N PRO A 74 -11.94 -16.91 17.01
CA PRO A 74 -11.76 -18.15 16.28
C PRO A 74 -10.29 -18.60 16.32
N ALA A 75 -10.04 -19.91 16.28
CA ALA A 75 -8.67 -20.43 16.28
C ALA A 75 -7.88 -20.09 15.00
N ASN A 76 -8.58 -19.80 13.91
CA ASN A 76 -8.02 -19.43 12.61
C ASN A 76 -9.02 -18.59 11.79
N LEU A 77 -8.59 -18.12 10.62
CA LEU A 77 -9.41 -17.30 9.71
C LEU A 77 -10.18 -18.12 8.65
N ASP A 78 -10.38 -19.43 8.82
CA ASP A 78 -10.97 -20.28 7.77
C ASP A 78 -12.38 -19.85 7.36
N ALA A 79 -13.15 -19.29 8.30
CA ALA A 79 -14.50 -18.77 8.06
C ALA A 79 -14.52 -17.38 7.40
N ILE A 80 -13.36 -16.72 7.25
CA ILE A 80 -13.25 -15.39 6.65
C ILE A 80 -12.75 -15.52 5.21
N GLU A 81 -13.58 -15.09 4.25
CA GLU A 81 -13.25 -15.15 2.82
C GLU A 81 -11.94 -14.42 2.45
N LEU A 82 -11.60 -13.35 3.17
CA LEU A 82 -10.41 -12.51 2.94
C LEU A 82 -9.11 -13.06 3.56
N ARG A 83 -9.02 -14.36 3.82
CA ARG A 83 -7.86 -14.97 4.50
C ARG A 83 -6.54 -14.94 3.71
N ASN A 84 -6.54 -14.57 2.43
CA ASN A 84 -5.35 -14.51 1.58
C ASN A 84 -5.20 -13.12 0.94
N ASP A 85 -3.95 -12.66 0.82
CA ASP A 85 -3.57 -11.49 0.01
C ASP A 85 -3.93 -11.77 -1.46
N PRO A 86 -4.79 -10.96 -2.11
CA PRO A 86 -5.22 -11.18 -3.49
C PRO A 86 -4.10 -11.04 -4.53
N LEU A 87 -2.98 -10.40 -4.18
CA LEU A 87 -1.86 -10.13 -5.07
C LEU A 87 -0.81 -11.24 -5.04
N THR A 88 -0.52 -11.76 -3.85
CA THR A 88 0.50 -12.81 -3.65
C THR A 88 -0.10 -14.19 -3.44
N ASN A 89 -1.42 -14.26 -3.16
CA ASN A 89 -2.16 -15.44 -2.75
C ASN A 89 -1.58 -16.12 -1.49
N GLN A 90 -0.79 -15.40 -0.70
CA GLN A 90 -0.31 -15.87 0.59
C GLN A 90 -1.36 -15.60 1.67
N PRO A 91 -1.57 -16.51 2.62
CA PRO A 91 -2.51 -16.29 3.71
C PRO A 91 -2.03 -15.14 4.60
N TYR A 92 -2.95 -14.31 5.07
CA TYR A 92 -2.69 -13.41 6.19
C TYR A 92 -2.43 -14.25 7.44
N GLU A 93 -1.42 -13.86 8.20
CA GLU A 93 -1.15 -14.51 9.48
C GLU A 93 -2.10 -13.94 10.53
N TYR A 94 -2.58 -14.81 11.41
CA TYR A 94 -3.49 -14.46 12.49
C TYR A 94 -3.08 -15.20 13.75
N GLU A 95 -3.03 -14.49 14.85
CA GLU A 95 -2.76 -15.06 16.16
C GLU A 95 -3.70 -14.46 17.21
N ARG A 96 -4.23 -15.32 18.08
CA ARG A 96 -4.96 -14.90 19.27
C ARG A 96 -3.96 -14.55 20.36
N LEU A 97 -4.03 -13.34 20.88
CA LEU A 97 -3.18 -12.89 21.98
C LEU A 97 -3.87 -13.10 23.33
N SER A 98 -5.20 -12.93 23.37
CA SER A 98 -6.02 -13.14 24.57
C SER A 98 -7.45 -13.59 24.20
N ASP A 99 -8.38 -13.49 25.15
CA ASP A 99 -9.81 -13.72 24.92
C ASP A 99 -10.46 -12.62 24.06
N ARG A 100 -9.85 -11.42 24.03
CA ARG A 100 -10.37 -10.24 23.31
C ARG A 100 -9.38 -9.65 22.32
N ASP A 101 -8.10 -9.96 22.48
CA ASP A 101 -7.02 -9.39 21.67
C ASP A 101 -6.53 -10.40 20.64
N PHE A 102 -6.28 -9.91 19.44
CA PHE A 102 -5.71 -10.69 18.34
C PHE A 102 -4.80 -9.81 17.48
N GLU A 103 -3.92 -10.44 16.72
CA GLU A 103 -3.13 -9.77 15.70
C GLU A 103 -3.40 -10.35 14.31
N VAL A 104 -3.23 -9.48 13.31
CA VAL A 104 -3.22 -9.85 11.90
C VAL A 104 -1.96 -9.29 11.27
N CYS A 105 -1.17 -10.15 10.63
CA CYS A 105 0.08 -9.76 9.98
C CYS A 105 0.00 -9.86 8.46
N ALA A 106 0.67 -8.93 7.81
CA ALA A 106 0.87 -8.89 6.37
C ALA A 106 2.35 -8.62 6.05
N THR A 107 2.76 -8.92 4.82
CA THR A 107 4.09 -8.55 4.31
C THR A 107 3.96 -7.39 3.35
N PHE A 108 4.59 -6.27 3.67
CA PHE A 108 4.53 -5.04 2.89
C PHE A 108 5.75 -4.87 1.98
N ASP A 109 5.54 -4.33 0.79
CA ASP A 109 6.60 -4.09 -0.20
C ASP A 109 7.31 -2.74 0.01
N THR A 110 6.73 -1.87 0.84
CA THR A 110 7.23 -0.52 1.07
C THR A 110 7.26 -0.14 2.55
N ASP A 111 8.15 0.79 2.91
CA ASP A 111 8.10 1.49 4.18
C ASP A 111 7.16 2.70 4.06
N SER A 112 6.08 2.66 4.83
CA SER A 112 5.06 3.72 4.87
C SER A 112 5.58 5.09 5.32
N SER A 113 6.70 5.17 6.04
CA SER A 113 7.32 6.45 6.43
C SER A 113 7.91 7.22 5.24
N THR A 114 8.14 6.52 4.11
CA THR A 114 8.75 7.10 2.90
C THR A 114 7.73 7.70 1.94
N HIS A 115 6.43 7.52 2.20
CA HIS A 115 5.33 8.04 1.39
C HIS A 115 4.14 8.41 2.26
N ARG A 116 3.08 8.96 1.66
CA ARG A 116 1.86 9.27 2.41
C ARG A 116 0.85 8.14 2.22
N LEU A 117 0.51 7.47 3.32
CA LEU A 117 -0.58 6.50 3.36
C LEU A 117 -1.95 7.17 3.20
N GLY A 118 -2.11 8.38 3.73
CA GLY A 118 -3.34 9.20 3.66
C GLY A 118 -3.11 10.63 4.16
N ASN A 119 -4.19 11.38 4.41
CA ASN A 119 -4.08 12.74 4.96
C ASN A 119 -3.92 12.72 6.49
N GLN A 120 -2.68 12.51 6.93
CA GLN A 120 -2.29 12.38 8.34
C GLN A 120 -2.66 13.62 9.19
N GLU A 121 -2.71 14.82 8.60
CA GLU A 121 -3.08 16.05 9.34
C GLU A 121 -4.55 16.06 9.80
N SER A 122 -5.42 15.38 9.06
CA SER A 122 -6.86 15.33 9.37
C SER A 122 -7.27 14.15 10.24
N ASN A 123 -6.38 13.18 10.47
CA ASN A 123 -6.74 11.97 11.21
C ASN A 123 -5.57 11.45 12.07
N PRO A 124 -5.61 11.66 13.41
CA PRO A 124 -4.56 11.18 14.31
C PRO A 124 -4.44 9.65 14.33
N ASP A 125 -5.50 8.90 13.98
CA ASP A 125 -5.47 7.44 13.93
C ASP A 125 -4.70 6.90 12.71
N ALA A 126 -4.40 7.74 11.70
CA ALA A 126 -3.62 7.32 10.53
C ALA A 126 -2.23 6.78 10.90
N GLN A 127 -1.68 7.24 12.03
CA GLN A 127 -0.36 6.84 12.49
C GLN A 127 -0.30 5.38 12.95
N ARG A 128 -1.43 4.82 13.43
CA ARG A 128 -1.49 3.42 13.87
C ARG A 128 -1.36 2.42 12.72
N TRP A 129 -1.57 2.88 11.49
CA TRP A 129 -1.49 2.09 10.26
C TRP A 129 -0.12 2.18 9.59
N GLN A 130 0.85 2.84 10.22
CA GLN A 130 2.23 2.86 9.73
C GLN A 130 2.85 1.47 9.87
N HIS A 131 3.54 1.05 8.83
CA HIS A 131 4.29 -0.19 8.77
C HIS A 131 5.68 0.03 8.15
N PRO A 132 6.70 -0.75 8.55
CA PRO A 132 7.95 -0.86 7.82
C PRO A 132 7.75 -1.69 6.53
N GLU A 133 8.78 -1.73 5.69
CA GLU A 133 8.90 -2.73 4.64
C GLU A 133 9.08 -4.13 5.27
N GLY A 134 8.42 -5.14 4.71
CA GLY A 134 8.44 -6.52 5.18
C GLY A 134 7.25 -6.88 6.07
N ARG A 135 7.42 -7.96 6.87
CA ARG A 135 6.37 -8.49 7.75
C ARG A 135 6.07 -7.52 8.89
N HIS A 136 4.80 -7.17 9.06
CA HIS A 136 4.31 -6.35 10.17
C HIS A 136 2.93 -6.79 10.63
N CYS A 137 2.69 -6.73 11.94
CA CYS A 137 1.47 -7.18 12.61
C CYS A 137 0.74 -6.00 13.24
N PHE A 138 -0.59 -5.99 13.10
CA PHE A 138 -1.46 -5.04 13.75
C PHE A 138 -2.28 -5.75 14.81
N GLU A 139 -2.27 -5.22 16.03
CA GLU A 139 -3.06 -5.71 17.16
C GLU A 139 -4.43 -5.04 17.20
N PHE A 140 -5.44 -5.80 17.58
CA PHE A 140 -6.83 -5.37 17.68
C PHE A 140 -7.47 -5.94 18.94
N ASP A 141 -8.28 -5.11 19.60
CA ASP A 141 -9.26 -5.54 20.60
C ASP A 141 -10.60 -5.73 19.89
N VAL A 142 -11.15 -6.95 19.92
CA VAL A 142 -12.41 -7.29 19.26
C VAL A 142 -13.61 -6.49 19.76
N THR A 143 -13.52 -5.89 20.95
CA THR A 143 -14.59 -5.07 21.53
C THR A 143 -14.59 -3.63 21.00
N VAL A 144 -13.50 -3.21 20.34
CA VAL A 144 -13.32 -1.86 19.80
C VAL A 144 -13.43 -1.90 18.28
N TYR A 145 -14.31 -1.07 17.71
CA TYR A 145 -14.43 -1.00 16.26
C TYR A 145 -13.13 -0.48 15.62
N PRO A 146 -12.49 -1.23 14.71
CA PRO A 146 -11.26 -0.80 14.08
C PRO A 146 -11.55 0.28 13.03
N THR A 147 -11.15 1.52 13.33
CA THR A 147 -11.26 2.66 12.42
C THR A 147 -10.27 2.50 11.26
N LEU A 148 -10.77 2.24 10.04
CA LEU A 148 -9.92 2.20 8.85
C LEU A 148 -9.51 3.62 8.48
N VAL A 149 -8.23 3.82 8.17
CA VAL A 149 -7.72 5.13 7.74
C VAL A 149 -6.74 4.95 6.59
N TYR A 150 -7.25 4.99 5.37
CA TYR A 150 -6.46 5.24 4.15
C TYR A 150 -7.34 5.93 3.11
#